data_AF-A0AAD6UVS4-F1
#
_entry.id   AF-A0AAD6UVS4-F1
#
_cell.length_a   1.000
_cell.length_b   1.000
_cell.length_c   1.000
_cell.angle_alpha   90.00
_cell.angle_beta   90.00
_cell.angle_gamma   90.00
#
_symmetry.space_group_name_H-M   'P 1'
#
loop_
_entity.id
_entity.type
_entity.pdbx_description
1 polymer ?
#
loop_
_entity_poly.entity_id
_entity_poly.type
_entity_poly.pdbx_seq_one_letter_code
_entity_poly.pdbx_strand_id
1 'polypeptide(L)'
;FSRSTRNTRIERLWVEVGTQFARRWRAFFTRLGRLHGLDRKAPAQLWLLHQLFLPALNEDCKEFQEEWNLHPISGRMSNDQSPADMRFLGQTTEGIYHHDPLDGIHPDSINRYYGVAGARRHRNRHQTGAGIASDEEDDSEPDTDTEPTPEEALENQIKSDLAENIRHAPVKVARHQSPFEDAEEEQDFLELLKEVLETDSLPEDYGILEDEWEEEDYPEIETICPGIRAKELVIVLPRREWFPRAVQWTQALDFMTRYLHDREEDASRASLDSEGPDSDSD
;
A
#
# COMPACT_ATOMS: atom_id res chain seq x y z
N PHE A 1 16.72 -22.01 -17.35
CA PHE A 1 16.23 -20.86 -16.58
C PHE A 1 16.23 -19.62 -17.47
N SER A 2 15.10 -19.33 -18.12
CA SER A 2 14.92 -18.10 -18.88
C SER A 2 14.76 -16.95 -17.88
N ARG A 3 15.78 -16.12 -17.76
CA ARG A 3 15.73 -14.89 -16.94
C ARG A 3 14.74 -13.96 -17.61
N SER A 4 13.65 -13.60 -16.92
CA SER A 4 12.70 -12.60 -17.42
C SER A 4 13.42 -11.25 -17.51
N THR A 5 13.96 -10.93 -18.68
CA THR A 5 14.61 -9.63 -18.96
C THR A 5 13.60 -8.49 -19.02
N ARG A 6 12.30 -8.82 -19.08
CA ARG A 6 11.20 -7.87 -19.30
C ARG A 6 10.81 -7.08 -18.05
N ASN A 7 11.08 -7.60 -16.84
CA ASN A 7 10.66 -6.96 -15.58
C ASN A 7 11.77 -6.22 -14.84
N THR A 8 12.98 -6.19 -15.41
CA THR A 8 14.19 -5.67 -14.76
C THR A 8 14.09 -4.20 -14.34
N ARG A 9 13.33 -3.38 -15.07
CA ARG A 9 13.13 -1.96 -14.74
C ARG A 9 12.21 -1.75 -13.55
N ILE A 10 11.08 -2.47 -13.50
CA ILE A 10 10.14 -2.42 -12.38
C ILE A 10 10.78 -3.02 -11.13
N GLU A 11 11.56 -4.09 -11.26
CA GLU A 11 12.31 -4.67 -10.15
C GLU A 11 13.33 -3.69 -9.56
N ARG A 12 14.06 -2.93 -10.39
CA ARG A 12 14.97 -1.87 -9.92
C ARG A 12 14.21 -0.75 -9.21
N LEU A 13 13.10 -0.29 -9.80
CA LEU A 13 12.24 0.71 -9.16
C LEU A 13 11.80 0.25 -7.76
N TRP A 14 11.32 -0.98 -7.61
CA TRP A 14 10.93 -1.50 -6.30
C TRP A 14 12.09 -1.61 -5.30
N VAL A 15 13.30 -1.93 -5.78
CA VAL A 15 14.49 -1.90 -4.93
C VAL A 15 14.74 -0.49 -4.44
N GLU A 16 14.64 0.52 -5.31
CA GLU A 16 14.86 1.92 -4.99
C GLU A 16 13.82 2.48 -4.04
N VAL A 17 12.53 2.27 -4.32
CA VAL A 17 11.42 2.58 -3.38
C VAL A 17 11.69 1.98 -2.02
N GLY A 18 12.11 0.70 -1.99
CA GLY A 18 12.50 0.00 -0.78
C GLY A 18 13.64 0.68 -0.04
N THR A 19 14.74 0.98 -0.71
CA THR A 19 15.94 1.57 -0.11
C THR A 19 15.77 3.01 0.33
N GLN A 20 14.98 3.80 -0.40
CA GLN A 20 14.93 5.24 -0.21
C GLN A 20 14.05 5.65 0.96
N PHE A 21 12.87 5.02 1.16
CA PHE A 21 12.02 5.36 2.29
C PHE A 21 11.28 4.16 2.90
N ALA A 22 10.76 3.22 2.09
CA ALA A 22 9.82 2.22 2.57
C ALA A 22 10.39 1.27 3.64
N ARG A 23 11.70 0.95 3.59
CA ARG A 23 12.35 0.14 4.64
C ARG A 23 12.42 0.83 5.99
N ARG A 24 12.61 2.17 6.02
CA ARG A 24 12.66 2.94 7.28
C ARG A 24 11.30 2.94 7.96
N TRP A 25 10.24 3.21 7.20
CA TRP A 25 8.86 3.10 7.69
C TRP A 25 8.53 1.70 8.20
N ARG A 26 8.92 0.65 7.46
CA ARG A 26 8.71 -0.73 7.90
C ARG A 26 9.45 -1.05 9.20
N ALA A 27 10.69 -0.59 9.32
CA ALA A 27 11.48 -0.72 10.55
C ALA A 27 10.80 0.01 11.71
N PHE A 28 10.34 1.25 11.49
CA PHE A 28 9.63 2.03 12.48
C PHE A 28 8.34 1.34 12.96
N PHE A 29 7.48 0.86 12.07
CA PHE A 29 6.27 0.13 12.47
C PHE A 29 6.55 -1.23 13.12
N THR A 30 7.73 -1.82 12.86
CA THR A 30 8.16 -3.03 13.57
C THR A 30 8.58 -2.67 15.00
N ARG A 31 9.29 -1.56 15.18
CA ARG A 31 9.64 -1.01 16.48
C ARG A 31 8.41 -0.62 17.30
N LEU A 32 7.43 0.06 16.71
CA LEU A 32 6.18 0.41 17.40
C LEU A 32 5.48 -0.83 17.97
N GLY A 33 5.47 -1.95 17.24
CA GLY A 33 4.86 -3.19 17.74
C GLY A 33 5.68 -3.90 18.81
N ARG A 34 6.99 -3.68 18.83
CA ARG A 34 7.90 -4.30 19.81
C ARG A 34 7.98 -3.52 21.12
N LEU A 35 8.00 -2.19 21.05
CA LEU A 35 8.27 -1.31 22.18
C LEU A 35 7.05 -0.49 22.64
N HIS A 36 6.17 -0.10 21.71
CA HIS A 36 5.17 0.94 21.94
C HIS A 36 3.72 0.42 21.80
N GLY A 37 3.51 -0.88 22.03
CA GLY A 37 2.17 -1.46 22.14
C GLY A 37 1.33 -1.52 20.86
N LEU A 38 1.91 -1.31 19.67
CA LEU A 38 1.15 -1.42 18.41
C LEU A 38 0.73 -2.89 18.16
N ASP A 39 -0.57 -3.15 18.28
CA ASP A 39 -1.22 -4.39 17.87
C ASP A 39 -1.76 -4.28 16.43
N ARG A 40 -1.16 -5.05 15.54
CA ARG A 40 -1.54 -5.17 14.12
C ARG A 40 -2.91 -5.82 13.91
N LYS A 41 -3.50 -6.43 14.93
CA LYS A 41 -4.82 -7.07 14.86
C LYS A 41 -5.95 -6.13 15.29
N ALA A 42 -5.63 -5.06 16.02
CA ALA A 42 -6.61 -4.09 16.49
C ALA A 42 -6.95 -3.09 15.36
N PRO A 43 -8.18 -3.11 14.80
CA PRO A 43 -8.54 -2.23 13.69
C PRO A 43 -8.51 -0.74 14.06
N ALA A 44 -8.87 -0.41 15.30
CA ALA A 44 -8.81 0.97 15.83
C ALA A 44 -7.38 1.51 15.87
N GLN A 45 -6.41 0.69 16.29
CA GLN A 45 -5.00 1.08 16.29
C GLN A 45 -4.44 1.24 14.88
N LEU A 46 -4.87 0.40 13.93
CA LEU A 46 -4.50 0.57 12.52
C LEU A 46 -5.13 1.83 11.91
N TRP A 47 -6.38 2.15 12.26
CA TRP A 47 -7.02 3.40 11.88
C TRP A 47 -6.22 4.60 12.41
N LEU A 48 -5.87 4.60 13.70
CA LEU A 48 -5.07 5.68 14.30
C LEU A 48 -3.69 5.80 13.66
N LEU A 49 -3.03 4.68 13.39
CA LEU A 49 -1.75 4.64 12.69
C LEU A 49 -1.84 5.32 11.31
N HIS A 50 -2.94 5.08 10.59
CA HIS A 50 -3.20 5.73 9.31
C HIS A 50 -3.36 7.24 9.48
N GLN A 51 -4.14 7.70 10.46
CA GLN A 51 -4.35 9.14 10.66
C GLN A 51 -3.05 9.88 10.99
N LEU A 52 -2.18 9.29 11.80
CA LEU A 52 -0.92 9.93 12.21
C LEU A 52 0.15 9.92 11.12
N PHE A 53 0.34 8.77 10.46
CA PHE A 53 1.55 8.54 9.67
C PHE A 53 1.32 8.40 8.16
N LEU A 54 0.09 8.14 7.71
CA LEU A 54 -0.20 8.05 6.28
C LEU A 54 0.07 9.38 5.55
N PRO A 55 -0.23 10.58 6.09
CA PRO A 55 0.13 11.83 5.44
C PRO A 55 1.64 11.96 5.20
N ALA A 56 2.46 11.71 6.23
CA ALA A 56 3.92 11.78 6.13
C ALA A 56 4.49 10.70 5.20
N LEU A 57 3.93 9.48 5.21
CA LEU A 57 4.35 8.43 4.29
C LEU A 57 4.01 8.80 2.83
N ASN A 58 2.85 9.42 2.60
CA ASN A 58 2.47 9.90 1.27
C ASN A 58 3.33 11.07 0.80
N GLU A 59 3.82 11.91 1.73
CA GLU A 59 4.79 12.96 1.43
C GLU A 59 6.12 12.36 0.97
N ASP A 60 6.69 11.40 1.71
CA ASP A 60 7.90 10.67 1.27
C ASP A 60 7.70 9.98 -0.09
N CYS A 61 6.50 9.45 -0.36
CA CYS A 61 6.17 8.88 -1.67
C CYS A 61 6.19 9.92 -2.79
N LYS A 62 5.70 11.14 -2.53
CA LYS A 62 5.70 12.25 -3.49
C LYS A 62 7.10 12.76 -3.74
N GLU A 63 7.89 12.97 -2.68
CA GLU A 63 9.30 13.36 -2.81
C GLU A 63 10.07 12.35 -3.65
N PHE A 64 9.92 11.05 -3.36
CA PHE A 64 10.50 9.99 -4.18
C PHE A 64 10.05 10.09 -5.65
N GLN A 65 8.76 10.34 -5.91
CA GLN A 65 8.25 10.46 -7.26
C GLN A 65 8.88 11.65 -8.01
N GLU A 66 9.01 12.80 -7.35
CA GLU A 66 9.64 14.00 -7.90
C GLU A 66 11.11 13.77 -8.24
N GLU A 67 11.87 13.21 -7.30
CA GLU A 67 13.29 12.86 -7.50
C GLU A 67 13.46 11.83 -8.62
N TRP A 68 12.62 10.79 -8.62
CA TRP A 68 12.65 9.74 -9.65
C TRP A 68 12.32 10.28 -11.04
N ASN A 69 11.38 11.23 -11.14
CA ASN A 69 11.04 11.88 -12.41
C ASN A 69 12.21 12.67 -13.01
N LEU A 70 13.12 13.15 -12.16
CA LEU A 70 14.35 13.83 -12.56
C LEU A 70 15.56 12.88 -12.68
N HIS A 71 15.41 11.62 -12.27
CA HIS A 71 16.51 10.65 -12.30
C HIS A 71 16.84 10.21 -13.73
N PRO A 72 18.09 10.40 -14.21
CA PRO A 72 18.46 10.01 -15.56
C PRO A 72 18.45 8.49 -15.69
N ILE A 73 17.68 7.97 -16.65
CA ILE A 73 17.60 6.52 -16.86
C ILE A 73 18.77 6.10 -17.74
N SER A 74 19.72 5.37 -17.18
CA SER A 74 20.83 4.82 -17.95
C SER A 74 20.38 3.71 -18.89
N GLY A 75 20.73 3.84 -20.17
CA GLY A 75 20.44 2.83 -21.18
C GLY A 75 20.63 3.31 -22.62
N ARG A 76 21.00 2.39 -23.51
CA ARG A 76 21.25 2.66 -24.94
C ARG A 76 20.06 3.28 -25.69
N MET A 77 18.85 3.16 -25.14
CA MET A 77 17.63 3.71 -25.74
C MET A 77 17.11 4.97 -25.02
N SER A 78 17.58 5.27 -23.81
CA SER A 78 17.13 6.41 -23.00
C SER A 78 18.13 7.58 -23.01
N ASN A 79 19.34 7.40 -23.56
CA ASN A 79 20.35 8.47 -23.72
C ASN A 79 20.61 9.30 -22.45
N ASP A 80 20.55 8.66 -21.27
CA ASP A 80 20.67 9.30 -19.95
C ASP A 80 19.67 10.44 -19.70
N GLN A 81 18.51 10.40 -20.38
CA GLN A 81 17.41 11.33 -20.17
C GLN A 81 16.59 10.90 -18.96
N SER A 82 16.14 11.87 -18.18
CA SER A 82 15.18 11.63 -17.11
C SER A 82 13.78 11.36 -17.67
N PRO A 83 12.87 10.73 -16.91
CA PRO A 83 11.45 10.64 -17.27
C PRO A 83 10.84 11.99 -17.66
N ALA A 84 11.19 13.06 -16.93
CA ALA A 84 10.77 14.42 -17.23
C ALA A 84 11.32 14.91 -18.59
N ASP A 85 12.59 14.67 -18.89
CA ASP A 85 13.21 15.05 -20.17
C ASP A 85 12.56 14.30 -21.34
N MET A 86 12.32 12.99 -21.19
CA MET A 86 11.66 12.19 -22.23
C MET A 86 10.23 12.67 -22.47
N ARG A 87 9.50 13.05 -21.42
CA ARG A 87 8.15 13.63 -21.55
C ARG A 87 8.18 14.97 -22.25
N PHE A 88 9.09 15.86 -21.84
CA PHE A 88 9.24 17.20 -22.44
C PHE A 88 9.65 17.12 -23.91
N LEU A 89 10.63 16.27 -24.23
CA LEU A 89 11.06 16.03 -25.61
C LEU A 89 9.92 15.46 -26.45
N GLY A 90 9.21 14.45 -25.93
CA GLY A 90 8.04 13.88 -26.61
C GLY A 90 6.95 14.91 -26.88
N GLN A 91 6.63 15.79 -25.92
CA GLN A 91 5.68 16.89 -26.12
C GLN A 91 6.15 17.90 -27.18
N THR A 92 7.47 18.10 -27.31
CA THR A 92 8.05 19.06 -28.26
C THR A 92 8.17 18.47 -29.66
N THR A 93 8.47 17.18 -29.80
CA THR A 93 8.63 16.50 -31.10
C THR A 93 7.33 15.97 -31.68
N GLU A 94 6.45 15.41 -30.83
CA GLU A 94 5.20 14.76 -31.25
C GLU A 94 3.96 15.63 -30.95
N GLY A 95 4.14 16.76 -30.26
CA GLY A 95 3.07 17.68 -29.86
C GLY A 95 2.45 17.34 -28.50
N ILE A 96 1.65 18.29 -27.99
CA ILE A 96 0.87 18.09 -26.77
C ILE A 96 -0.46 17.44 -27.18
N TYR A 97 -0.76 16.27 -26.60
CA TYR A 97 -2.10 15.69 -26.69
C TYR A 97 -3.07 16.62 -25.95
N HIS A 98 -3.74 17.52 -26.67
CA HIS A 98 -4.72 18.47 -26.12
C HIS A 98 -5.96 17.77 -25.54
N HIS A 99 -6.19 16.52 -25.97
CA HIS A 99 -7.14 15.56 -25.42
C HIS A 99 -6.40 14.23 -25.32
N ASP A 100 -6.58 13.47 -24.24
CA ASP A 100 -6.10 12.09 -24.24
C ASP A 100 -6.86 11.36 -25.36
N PRO A 101 -6.19 10.92 -26.45
CA PRO A 101 -6.88 10.24 -27.54
C PRO A 101 -7.47 8.89 -27.09
N LEU A 102 -7.19 8.46 -25.85
CA LEU A 102 -7.73 7.27 -25.20
C LEU A 102 -8.88 7.60 -24.23
N ASP A 103 -9.24 8.87 -24.05
CA ASP A 103 -10.36 9.28 -23.20
C ASP A 103 -11.67 8.68 -23.76
N GLY A 104 -12.33 7.83 -22.98
CA GLY A 104 -13.51 7.07 -23.40
C GLY A 104 -13.25 5.77 -24.19
N ILE A 105 -11.99 5.37 -24.41
CA ILE A 105 -11.66 4.07 -24.99
C ILE A 105 -11.63 3.01 -23.89
N HIS A 106 -12.44 1.96 -24.04
CA HIS A 106 -12.52 0.87 -23.08
C HIS A 106 -11.12 0.26 -22.82
N PRO A 107 -10.71 0.05 -21.55
CA PRO A 107 -9.35 -0.39 -21.21
C PRO A 107 -8.93 -1.69 -21.92
N ASP A 108 -9.88 -2.56 -22.29
CA ASP A 108 -9.60 -3.79 -23.04
C ASP A 108 -9.17 -3.52 -24.48
N SER A 109 -9.70 -2.48 -25.11
CA SER A 109 -9.28 -2.06 -26.45
C SER A 109 -7.85 -1.54 -26.42
N ILE A 110 -7.50 -0.78 -25.38
CA ILE A 110 -6.12 -0.31 -25.15
C ILE A 110 -5.20 -1.52 -24.95
N ASN A 111 -5.59 -2.47 -24.10
CA ASN A 111 -4.79 -3.66 -23.82
C ASN A 111 -4.65 -4.58 -25.05
N ARG A 112 -5.67 -4.68 -25.90
CA ARG A 112 -5.64 -5.52 -27.12
C ARG A 112 -4.67 -5.00 -28.18
N TYR A 113 -4.57 -3.68 -28.36
CA TYR A 113 -3.77 -3.09 -29.44
C TYR A 113 -2.43 -2.51 -28.96
N TYR A 114 -2.35 -2.03 -27.72
CA TYR A 114 -1.17 -1.40 -27.12
C TYR A 114 -0.67 -2.12 -25.86
N GLY A 115 -1.30 -3.21 -25.45
CA GLY A 115 -0.87 -3.99 -24.30
C GLY A 115 0.52 -4.60 -24.48
N VAL A 116 1.17 -4.86 -23.35
CA VAL A 116 2.52 -5.46 -23.28
C VAL A 116 2.49 -6.92 -23.77
N ALA A 117 1.32 -7.56 -23.73
CA ALA A 117 1.04 -8.81 -24.40
C ALA A 117 0.71 -8.53 -25.87
N GLY A 118 1.71 -8.58 -26.76
CA GLY A 118 1.46 -8.53 -28.20
C GLY A 118 0.45 -9.62 -28.62
N ALA A 119 -0.20 -9.43 -29.77
CA ALA A 119 -1.28 -10.29 -30.26
C ALA A 119 -1.04 -11.78 -29.99
N ARG A 120 -2.00 -12.45 -29.33
CA ARG A 120 -1.97 -13.89 -29.05
C ARG A 120 -1.75 -14.65 -30.35
N ARG A 121 -0.52 -15.11 -30.59
CA ARG A 121 -0.24 -16.13 -31.60
C ARG A 121 -0.82 -17.43 -31.07
N HIS A 122 -2.00 -17.83 -31.55
CA HIS A 122 -2.49 -19.18 -31.34
C HIS A 122 -1.45 -20.16 -31.90
N ARG A 123 -0.87 -20.95 -31.01
CA ARG A 123 0.11 -22.00 -31.34
C ARG A 123 -0.62 -23.33 -31.37
N ASN A 124 -0.53 -24.04 -32.48
CA ASN A 124 -1.02 -25.41 -32.54
C ASN A 124 -0.10 -26.33 -31.71
N ARG A 125 -0.68 -27.40 -31.16
CA ARG A 125 -0.14 -28.30 -30.11
C ARG A 125 1.21 -28.98 -30.43
N HIS A 126 1.79 -28.76 -31.60
CA HIS A 126 3.03 -29.41 -32.05
C HIS A 126 4.14 -28.46 -32.53
N GLN A 127 4.03 -27.15 -32.26
CA GLN A 127 5.04 -26.18 -32.70
C GLN A 127 5.98 -25.77 -31.55
N THR A 128 7.19 -26.33 -31.50
CA THR A 128 8.29 -25.78 -30.71
C THR A 128 8.87 -24.57 -31.42
N GLY A 129 9.08 -23.47 -30.69
CA GLY A 129 9.43 -22.14 -31.21
C GLY A 129 10.82 -21.98 -31.84
N ALA A 130 11.14 -22.78 -32.86
CA ALA A 130 12.20 -22.54 -33.83
C ALA A 130 11.54 -22.63 -35.22
N GLY A 131 11.51 -21.51 -35.95
CA GLY A 131 10.64 -21.33 -37.12
C GLY A 131 10.96 -22.24 -38.32
N ILE A 132 9.96 -22.42 -39.19
CA ILE A 132 10.05 -22.68 -40.64
C ILE A 132 8.62 -22.60 -41.25
N ALA A 133 8.57 -22.35 -42.56
CA ALA A 133 7.48 -21.80 -43.36
C ALA A 133 6.48 -22.79 -43.98
N SER A 134 5.48 -22.17 -44.64
CA SER A 134 4.66 -22.54 -45.80
C SER A 134 3.50 -23.54 -45.66
N ASP A 135 2.36 -23.07 -46.19
CA ASP A 135 1.21 -23.72 -46.82
C ASP A 135 0.57 -24.93 -46.13
N GLU A 136 -0.71 -24.80 -45.78
CA GLU A 136 -1.83 -25.36 -46.57
C GLU A 136 -3.18 -24.97 -45.92
N GLU A 137 -4.19 -24.91 -46.77
CA GLU A 137 -5.60 -24.60 -46.50
C GLU A 137 -6.27 -25.66 -45.61
N ASP A 138 -7.34 -25.30 -44.90
CA ASP A 138 -8.68 -25.92 -45.04
C ASP A 138 -9.53 -25.82 -43.76
N ASP A 139 -10.82 -25.65 -44.01
CA ASP A 139 -11.98 -25.38 -43.18
C ASP A 139 -12.27 -26.43 -42.10
N SER A 140 -12.93 -26.01 -41.00
CA SER A 140 -14.26 -26.54 -40.61
C SER A 140 -14.80 -25.94 -39.29
N GLU A 141 -16.12 -25.74 -39.34
CA GLU A 141 -17.14 -25.07 -38.50
C GLU A 141 -17.48 -25.83 -37.16
N PRO A 142 -18.38 -25.33 -36.28
CA PRO A 142 -18.23 -25.29 -34.82
C PRO A 142 -19.07 -26.35 -34.08
N ASP A 143 -18.81 -26.52 -32.78
CA ASP A 143 -19.75 -27.19 -31.89
C ASP A 143 -19.89 -26.46 -30.55
N THR A 144 -21.13 -26.45 -30.09
CA THR A 144 -21.72 -25.62 -29.04
C THR A 144 -21.37 -26.09 -27.64
N ASP A 145 -21.04 -25.15 -26.76
CA ASP A 145 -21.43 -25.22 -25.36
C ASP A 145 -21.49 -23.80 -24.78
N THR A 146 -22.55 -23.55 -24.01
CA THR A 146 -22.99 -22.26 -23.45
C THR A 146 -21.87 -21.22 -23.29
N GLU A 147 -21.86 -20.25 -24.20
CA GLU A 147 -20.96 -19.10 -24.16
C GLU A 147 -21.14 -18.38 -22.81
N PRO A 148 -20.11 -18.28 -21.95
CA PRO A 148 -20.12 -17.33 -20.85
C PRO A 148 -20.39 -15.94 -21.42
N THR A 149 -21.08 -15.08 -20.66
CA THR A 149 -21.31 -13.71 -21.14
C THR A 149 -19.97 -13.07 -21.53
N PRO A 150 -19.94 -12.15 -22.50
CA PRO A 150 -18.68 -11.50 -22.93
C PRO A 150 -17.89 -10.94 -21.75
N GLU A 151 -18.57 -10.52 -20.68
CA GLU A 151 -18.02 -10.04 -19.42
C GLU A 151 -17.36 -11.16 -18.59
N GLU A 152 -18.02 -12.31 -18.43
CA GLU A 152 -17.46 -13.46 -17.71
C GLU A 152 -16.29 -14.12 -18.47
N ALA A 153 -16.39 -14.20 -19.81
CA ALA A 153 -15.32 -14.67 -20.67
C ALA A 153 -14.07 -13.78 -20.55
N LEU A 154 -14.28 -12.47 -20.54
CA LEU A 154 -13.26 -11.44 -20.40
C LEU A 154 -12.63 -11.47 -19.00
N GLU A 155 -13.43 -11.56 -17.93
CA GLU A 155 -12.91 -11.72 -16.57
C GLU A 155 -12.05 -12.97 -16.42
N ASN A 156 -12.49 -14.10 -16.98
CA ASN A 156 -11.74 -15.34 -16.93
C ASN A 156 -10.45 -15.26 -17.76
N GLN A 157 -10.47 -14.52 -18.86
CA GLN A 157 -9.30 -14.27 -19.69
C GLN A 157 -8.28 -13.35 -18.97
N ILE A 158 -8.75 -12.28 -18.33
CA ILE A 158 -7.93 -11.38 -17.49
C ILE A 158 -7.35 -12.14 -16.29
N LYS A 159 -8.17 -12.94 -15.59
CA LYS A 159 -7.74 -13.80 -14.48
C LYS A 159 -6.67 -14.78 -14.93
N SER A 160 -6.83 -15.42 -16.10
CA SER A 160 -5.84 -16.34 -16.66
C SER A 160 -4.52 -15.63 -17.03
N ASP A 161 -4.59 -14.45 -17.65
CA ASP A 161 -3.40 -13.70 -18.10
C ASP A 161 -2.63 -13.05 -16.93
N LEU A 162 -3.34 -12.66 -15.86
CA LEU A 162 -2.73 -12.15 -14.64
C LEU A 162 -2.24 -13.28 -13.71
N ALA A 163 -2.87 -14.46 -13.71
CA ALA A 163 -2.49 -15.58 -12.85
C ALA A 163 -1.07 -16.09 -13.10
N GLU A 164 -0.56 -16.02 -14.34
CA GLU A 164 0.84 -16.39 -14.64
C GLU A 164 1.85 -15.43 -13.98
N ASN A 165 1.45 -14.18 -13.73
CA ASN A 165 2.30 -13.11 -13.19
C ASN A 165 2.09 -12.85 -11.69
N ILE A 166 0.91 -13.18 -11.14
CA ILE A 166 0.58 -13.05 -9.72
C ILE A 166 0.96 -14.36 -9.01
N ARG A 167 2.22 -14.46 -8.56
CA ARG A 167 2.77 -15.66 -7.93
C ARG A 167 2.36 -15.86 -6.46
N HIS A 168 1.52 -14.99 -5.90
CA HIS A 168 1.08 -15.05 -4.51
C HIS A 168 -0.42 -14.81 -4.40
N ALA A 169 -1.08 -15.55 -3.51
CA ALA A 169 -2.47 -15.25 -3.15
C ALA A 169 -2.58 -13.76 -2.73
N PRO A 170 -3.71 -13.09 -3.00
CA PRO A 170 -3.93 -11.71 -2.55
C PRO A 170 -3.60 -11.59 -1.07
N VAL A 171 -2.73 -10.66 -0.73
CA VAL A 171 -2.38 -10.39 0.67
C VAL A 171 -3.64 -9.85 1.34
N LYS A 172 -4.11 -10.52 2.39
CA LYS A 172 -5.24 -10.03 3.18
C LYS A 172 -4.82 -8.73 3.86
N VAL A 173 -5.34 -7.62 3.35
CA VAL A 173 -5.14 -6.29 3.96
C VAL A 173 -5.89 -6.28 5.29
N ALA A 174 -5.20 -5.88 6.35
CA ALA A 174 -5.82 -5.73 7.66
C ALA A 174 -6.91 -4.65 7.60
N ARG A 175 -8.03 -4.89 8.27
CA ARG A 175 -9.14 -3.91 8.31
C ARG A 175 -8.76 -2.77 9.26
N HIS A 176 -9.01 -1.54 8.85
CA HIS A 176 -8.73 -0.30 9.59
C HIS A 176 -10.03 0.46 9.90
N GLN A 177 -11.03 -0.25 10.43
CA GLN A 177 -12.33 0.36 10.70
C GLN A 177 -12.18 1.50 11.71
N SER A 178 -12.82 2.65 11.42
CA SER A 178 -12.91 3.75 12.36
C SER A 178 -13.58 3.24 13.64
N PRO A 179 -13.06 3.54 14.82
CA PRO A 179 -13.69 3.16 16.09
C PRO A 179 -14.92 4.03 16.42
N PHE A 180 -15.20 5.06 15.61
CA PHE A 180 -16.32 5.98 15.77
C PHE A 180 -17.48 5.60 14.85
N GLU A 181 -18.70 5.75 15.35
CA GLU A 181 -19.92 5.45 14.58
C GLU A 181 -20.29 6.63 13.67
N ASP A 182 -20.06 7.85 14.16
CA ASP A 182 -20.38 9.10 13.48
C ASP A 182 -19.12 9.88 13.06
N ALA A 183 -19.25 10.61 11.95
CA ALA A 183 -18.17 11.45 11.42
C ALA A 183 -17.90 12.69 12.30
N GLU A 184 -18.91 13.15 13.03
CA GLU A 184 -18.78 14.28 13.98
C GLU A 184 -17.90 13.88 15.17
N GLU A 185 -18.15 12.70 15.77
CA GLU A 185 -17.31 12.15 16.84
C GLU A 185 -15.86 11.93 16.40
N GLU A 186 -15.66 11.40 15.18
CA GLU A 186 -14.32 11.23 14.61
C GLU A 186 -13.59 12.58 14.52
N GLN A 187 -14.29 13.63 14.08
CA GLN A 187 -13.71 14.96 13.96
C GLN A 187 -13.38 15.58 15.33
N ASP A 188 -14.28 15.46 16.30
CA ASP A 188 -14.06 15.94 17.67
C ASP A 188 -12.87 15.23 18.32
N PHE A 189 -12.76 13.89 18.15
CA PHE A 189 -11.61 13.13 18.59
C PHE A 189 -10.31 13.63 17.95
N LEU A 190 -10.31 13.88 16.64
CA LEU A 190 -9.12 14.36 15.93
C LEU A 190 -8.72 15.79 16.34
N GLU A 191 -9.68 16.64 16.70
CA GLU A 191 -9.41 17.99 17.22
C GLU A 191 -8.77 17.92 18.62
N LEU A 192 -9.37 17.16 19.53
CA LEU A 192 -8.82 16.93 20.87
C LEU A 192 -7.45 16.25 20.82
N LEU A 193 -7.28 15.28 19.92
CA LEU A 193 -6.00 14.60 19.73
C LEU A 193 -4.90 15.60 19.34
N LYS A 194 -5.19 16.58 18.49
CA LYS A 194 -4.19 17.61 18.12
C LYS A 194 -3.78 18.45 19.33
N GLU A 195 -4.73 18.86 20.17
CA GLU A 195 -4.44 19.60 21.40
C GLU A 195 -3.56 18.78 22.36
N VAL A 196 -3.84 17.48 22.49
CA VAL A 196 -3.04 16.57 23.32
C VAL A 196 -1.61 16.41 22.77
N LEU A 197 -1.47 16.26 21.45
CA LEU A 197 -0.16 16.17 20.79
C LEU A 197 0.67 17.45 20.94
N GLU A 198 0.03 18.62 21.07
CA GLU A 198 0.70 19.90 21.36
C GLU A 198 1.15 20.03 22.82
N THR A 199 0.57 19.24 23.73
CA THR A 199 0.78 19.38 25.20
C THR A 199 2.06 18.68 25.71
N ASP A 200 2.81 17.98 24.86
CA ASP A 200 4.09 17.29 25.18
C ASP A 200 4.03 16.39 26.43
N SER A 201 2.86 15.84 26.74
CA SER A 201 2.69 14.88 27.84
C SER A 201 3.24 13.52 27.42
N LEU A 202 4.08 12.89 28.25
CA LEU A 202 4.65 11.57 27.97
C LEU A 202 3.87 10.51 28.77
N PRO A 203 3.11 9.62 28.10
CA PRO A 203 2.42 8.54 28.78
C PRO A 203 3.39 7.51 29.38
N GLU A 204 3.08 7.03 30.58
CA GLU A 204 3.78 5.93 31.26
C GLU A 204 3.40 4.57 30.65
N ASP A 205 4.30 3.58 30.76
CA ASP A 205 4.19 2.18 30.32
C ASP A 205 4.23 1.95 28.79
N TYR A 206 4.69 2.92 28.00
CA TYR A 206 4.81 2.78 26.54
C TYR A 206 6.26 2.70 26.02
N GLY A 207 7.27 2.59 26.87
CA GLY A 207 8.67 2.43 26.49
C GLY A 207 9.31 3.71 25.93
N ILE A 208 8.87 4.87 26.42
CA ILE A 208 9.33 6.19 25.95
C ILE A 208 10.06 6.98 27.03
N LEU A 209 9.69 6.79 28.29
CA LEU A 209 10.39 7.42 29.39
C LEU A 209 11.79 6.81 29.52
N GLU A 210 12.79 7.64 29.85
CA GLU A 210 14.18 7.19 30.01
C GLU A 210 14.29 6.08 31.08
N ASP A 211 13.40 6.12 32.08
CA ASP A 211 13.31 5.12 33.15
C ASP A 211 12.76 3.75 32.69
N GLU A 212 12.10 3.69 31.53
CA GLU A 212 11.52 2.47 30.98
C GLU A 212 12.49 1.75 30.03
N TRP A 213 13.62 2.38 29.70
CA TRP A 213 14.57 1.82 28.76
C TRP A 213 15.43 0.75 29.43
N GLU A 214 15.56 -0.41 28.77
CA GLU A 214 16.46 -1.48 29.21
C GLU A 214 17.94 -1.11 29.06
N GLU A 215 18.25 -0.15 28.17
CA GLU A 215 19.58 0.37 27.87
C GLU A 215 19.65 1.88 28.18
N GLU A 216 20.86 2.47 28.21
CA GLU A 216 21.05 3.90 28.52
C GLU A 216 20.44 4.86 27.48
N ASP A 217 20.06 4.38 26.29
CA ASP A 217 19.59 5.21 25.17
C ASP A 217 18.39 4.58 24.42
N TYR A 218 17.57 5.44 23.80
CA TYR A 218 16.50 5.01 22.90
C TYR A 218 17.08 4.29 21.66
N PRO A 219 16.57 3.11 21.29
CA PRO A 219 17.18 2.31 20.23
C PRO A 219 17.09 3.03 18.89
N GLU A 220 18.24 3.33 18.28
CA GLU A 220 18.32 3.92 16.94
C GLU A 220 18.33 2.88 15.82
N ILE A 221 18.42 1.60 16.15
CA ILE A 221 18.56 0.52 15.16
C ILE A 221 17.34 -0.39 15.25
N GLU A 222 16.85 -0.88 14.11
CA GLU A 222 15.84 -1.94 14.07
C GLU A 222 16.17 -2.94 12.95
N THR A 223 15.96 -4.22 13.23
CA THR A 223 16.26 -5.31 12.30
C THR A 223 14.99 -5.79 11.63
N ILE A 224 14.95 -5.75 10.30
CA ILE A 224 13.83 -6.27 9.51
C ILE A 224 14.26 -7.45 8.66
N CYS A 225 13.40 -8.47 8.56
CA CYS A 225 13.59 -9.59 7.64
C CYS A 225 12.82 -9.34 6.35
N PRO A 226 13.47 -9.08 5.19
CA PRO A 226 12.77 -8.81 3.93
C PRO A 226 12.10 -10.04 3.30
N GLY A 227 12.26 -11.23 3.87
CA GLY A 227 11.56 -12.44 3.46
C GLY A 227 11.92 -13.67 4.31
N ILE A 228 11.20 -14.78 4.10
CA ILE A 228 11.29 -16.02 4.92
C ILE A 228 12.72 -16.62 4.94
N ARG A 229 13.53 -16.37 3.92
CA ARG A 229 14.93 -16.86 3.81
C ARG A 229 15.94 -15.74 3.52
N ALA A 230 15.53 -14.49 3.68
CA ALA A 230 16.41 -13.36 3.40
C ALA A 230 17.25 -13.02 4.64
N LYS A 231 18.47 -12.51 4.42
CA LYS A 231 19.32 -12.03 5.52
C LYS A 231 18.62 -10.90 6.26
N GLU A 232 18.80 -10.88 7.58
CA GLU A 232 18.42 -9.76 8.43
C GLU A 232 19.03 -8.48 7.91
N LEU A 233 18.19 -7.45 7.78
CA LEU A 233 18.59 -6.13 7.33
C LEU A 233 18.49 -5.16 8.50
N VAL A 234 19.63 -4.63 8.88
CA VAL A 234 19.75 -3.61 9.92
C VAL A 234 19.42 -2.25 9.32
N ILE A 235 18.42 -1.58 9.87
CA ILE A 235 17.99 -0.24 9.46
C ILE A 235 18.26 0.73 10.60
N VAL A 236 18.96 1.82 10.27
CA VAL A 236 19.17 2.94 11.19
C VAL A 236 17.97 3.88 11.10
N LEU A 237 17.41 4.20 12.25
CA LEU A 237 16.30 5.11 12.48
C LEU A 237 16.79 6.22 13.43
N PRO A 238 17.34 7.32 12.87
CA PRO A 238 17.90 8.40 13.67
C PRO A 238 16.91 8.93 14.71
N ARG A 239 17.36 9.10 15.96
CA ARG A 239 16.48 9.56 17.06
C ARG A 239 15.76 10.86 16.70
N ARG A 240 16.46 11.81 16.10
CA ARG A 240 15.92 13.13 15.73
C ARG A 240 14.66 13.07 14.84
N GLU A 241 14.56 12.07 13.97
CA GLU A 241 13.45 11.94 13.00
C GLU A 241 12.34 11.03 13.52
N TRP A 242 12.72 9.92 14.16
CA TRP A 242 11.80 8.81 14.46
C TRP A 242 11.32 8.78 15.90
N PHE A 243 12.09 9.33 16.85
CA PHE A 243 11.66 9.40 18.25
C PHE A 243 10.44 10.31 18.44
N PRO A 244 10.36 11.53 17.85
CA PRO A 244 9.15 12.35 17.97
C PRO A 244 7.90 11.64 17.43
N ARG A 245 8.07 10.83 16.37
CA ARG A 245 6.96 10.03 15.81
C ARG A 245 6.54 8.90 16.76
N ALA A 246 7.48 8.30 17.48
CA ALA A 246 7.16 7.32 18.52
C ALA A 246 6.38 7.97 19.68
N VAL A 247 6.78 9.17 20.11
CA VAL A 247 6.06 9.95 21.12
C VAL A 247 4.64 10.28 20.68
N GLN A 248 4.47 10.76 19.44
CA GLN A 248 3.15 11.04 18.88
C GLN A 248 2.26 9.79 18.87
N TRP A 249 2.84 8.62 18.54
CA TRP A 249 2.11 7.36 18.54
C TRP A 249 1.58 6.99 19.93
N THR A 250 2.41 7.08 20.96
CA THR A 250 2.00 6.66 22.31
C THR A 250 1.04 7.64 22.96
N GLN A 251 1.23 8.95 22.76
CA GLN A 251 0.27 9.98 23.16
C GLN A 251 -1.11 9.70 22.58
N ALA A 252 -1.14 9.44 21.27
CA ALA A 252 -2.38 9.15 20.56
C ALA A 252 -3.01 7.82 21.01
N LEU A 253 -2.20 6.78 21.24
CA LEU A 253 -2.69 5.48 21.68
C LEU A 253 -3.27 5.54 23.10
N ASP A 254 -2.60 6.22 24.02
CA ASP A 254 -3.04 6.44 25.39
C ASP A 254 -4.33 7.26 25.43
N PHE A 255 -4.38 8.37 24.68
CA PHE A 255 -5.58 9.18 24.54
C PHE A 255 -6.75 8.37 23.95
N MET A 256 -6.53 7.64 22.86
CA MET A 256 -7.56 6.80 22.24
C MET A 256 -8.08 5.73 23.21
N THR A 257 -7.18 5.11 24.00
CA THR A 257 -7.58 4.07 24.96
C THR A 257 -8.46 4.65 26.06
N ARG A 258 -8.11 5.83 26.60
CA ARG A 258 -8.94 6.52 27.61
C ARG A 258 -10.27 7.00 27.03
N TYR A 259 -10.24 7.62 25.85
CA TYR A 259 -11.44 8.14 25.18
C TYR A 259 -12.46 7.03 24.89
N LEU A 260 -12.00 5.87 24.40
CA LEU A 260 -12.89 4.73 24.14
C LEU A 260 -13.43 4.11 25.43
N HIS A 261 -12.62 4.04 26.49
CA HIS A 261 -13.06 3.53 27.80
C HIS A 261 -14.15 4.42 28.42
N ASP A 262 -13.94 5.74 28.43
CA ASP A 262 -14.92 6.70 28.96
C ASP A 262 -16.25 6.60 28.20
N ARG A 263 -16.19 6.40 26.87
CA ARG A 263 -17.39 6.21 26.04
C ARG A 263 -18.15 4.91 26.37
N GLU A 264 -17.43 3.81 26.61
CA GLU A 264 -18.06 2.54 27.02
C GLU A 264 -18.74 2.65 28.39
N GLU A 265 -18.14 3.40 29.33
CA GLU A 265 -18.73 3.67 30.64
C GLU A 265 -20.01 4.52 30.54
N ASP A 266 -20.00 5.56 29.71
CA ASP A 266 -21.17 6.44 29.52
C ASP A 266 -22.32 5.70 28.82
N ALA A 267 -22.03 4.87 27.82
CA ALA A 267 -23.02 3.99 27.20
C ALA A 267 -23.62 2.99 28.21
N SER A 268 -22.78 2.43 29.09
CA SER A 268 -23.22 1.50 30.14
C SER A 268 -24.13 2.20 31.16
N ARG A 269 -23.78 3.42 31.59
CA ARG A 269 -24.61 4.25 32.49
C ARG A 269 -25.96 4.60 31.87
N ALA A 270 -25.98 5.02 30.60
CA ALA A 270 -27.22 5.35 29.90
C ALA A 270 -28.18 4.15 29.77
N SER A 271 -27.64 2.93 29.62
CA SER A 271 -28.46 1.71 29.55
C SER A 271 -29.15 1.38 30.88
N LEU A 272 -28.45 1.55 32.01
CA LEU A 272 -28.96 1.28 33.35
C LEU A 272 -30.07 2.27 33.77
N ASP A 273 -29.97 3.52 33.32
CA ASP A 273 -31.00 4.54 33.60
C ASP A 273 -32.28 4.34 32.77
N SER A 274 -32.23 3.55 31.69
CA SER A 274 -33.38 3.24 30.84
C SER A 274 -34.25 2.07 31.33
N GLU A 275 -33.75 1.27 32.30
CA GLU A 275 -34.40 0.05 32.80
C GLU A 275 -35.11 0.19 34.17
N GLY A 276 -35.43 1.40 34.65
CA GLY A 276 -36.13 1.55 35.93
C GLY A 276 -37.19 2.66 36.03
N PRO A 277 -38.29 2.48 36.78
CA PRO A 277 -39.08 1.27 37.02
C PRO A 277 -40.44 1.35 36.30
N ASP A 278 -40.86 0.25 35.66
CA ASP A 278 -42.28 -0.01 35.37
C ASP A 278 -43.00 -0.14 36.71
N SER A 279 -43.55 0.97 37.20
CA SER A 279 -44.42 0.98 38.37
C SER A 279 -45.76 0.36 37.98
N ASP A 280 -45.87 -0.94 38.26
CA ASP A 280 -47.11 -1.64 38.60
C ASP A 280 -48.08 -0.66 39.28
N SER A 281 -49.09 -0.24 38.53
CA SER A 281 -50.25 0.48 39.07
C SER A 281 -51.40 -0.52 39.07
N ASP A 282 -51.55 -1.16 40.23
CA ASP A 282 -52.70 -1.97 40.63
C ASP A 282 -53.87 -1.05 41.08
#